data_AF-A0A2N9MWE7-F1
#
_entry.id   AF-A0A2N9MWE7-F1
#
_cell.length_a   1.000
_cell.length_b   1.000
_cell.length_c   1.000
_cell.angle_alpha   90.00
_cell.angle_beta   90.00
_cell.angle_gamma   90.00
#
_symmetry.space_group_name_H-M   'P 1'
#
loop_
_entity.id
_entity.type
_entity.pdbx_description
1 polymer ?
#
loop_
_entity_poly.entity_id
_entity_poly.type
_entity_poly.pdbx_seq_one_letter_code
_entity_poly.pdbx_strand_id
1 'polypeptide(L)'
;MQVEVEVPGTPEQVWQAIATGPGVGAWFVPTEIDGRIGGTETSHFGGGMDSASTITEWDPPHRFVKEGSWGPNAPTVATEWTVEARGGGTCLVRVVHSLFAETDDWDDQLTGVESGWPSFFRILRLYLEHFAGQPSSQIQLLAMPAASGAWEKLASALNLAGAAPGERRDAGDAAPPLSGTVESVNTAGHPHTLLRVDLPAPGAVFATACPAGEKAFVTVSFYLYGDTAAAVVARDQSLLSLRRHGSGRRGARPVRLDCLDDESLPGVNPEGPHLAELCTPCGAELQPRRCRVENSR
;
A
#
# COMPACT_ATOMS: atom_id res chain seq x y z
N MET A 1 9.43 -6.78 16.20
CA MET A 1 8.14 -7.40 15.79
C MET A 1 8.38 -8.45 14.71
N GLN A 2 7.51 -9.45 14.57
CA GLN A 2 7.57 -10.44 13.48
C GLN A 2 6.18 -10.74 12.92
N VAL A 3 6.09 -10.95 11.61
CA VAL A 3 4.86 -11.36 10.92
C VAL A 3 5.16 -12.45 9.90
N GLU A 4 4.16 -13.28 9.62
CA GLU A 4 4.30 -14.45 8.75
C GLU A 4 3.09 -14.65 7.85
N VAL A 5 3.33 -15.26 6.68
CA VAL A 5 2.28 -15.73 5.79
C VAL A 5 2.73 -16.99 5.05
N GLU A 6 1.82 -17.96 4.91
CA GLU A 6 2.00 -19.08 4.01
C GLU A 6 1.44 -18.72 2.62
N VAL A 7 2.27 -18.92 1.58
CA VAL A 7 1.97 -18.57 0.20
C VAL A 7 2.24 -19.76 -0.75
N PRO A 8 1.51 -19.88 -1.88
CA PRO A 8 1.82 -20.89 -2.88
C PRO A 8 3.07 -20.53 -3.68
N GLY A 9 3.78 -21.55 -4.17
CA GLY A 9 4.92 -21.41 -5.08
C GLY A 9 6.22 -22.05 -4.56
N THR A 10 7.20 -22.18 -5.45
CA THR A 10 8.56 -22.62 -5.07
C THR A 10 9.32 -21.50 -4.37
N PRO A 11 10.38 -21.80 -3.61
CA PRO A 11 11.23 -20.78 -3.00
C PRO A 11 11.72 -19.73 -4.00
N GLU A 12 12.05 -20.13 -5.23
CA GLU A 12 12.49 -19.22 -6.29
C GLU A 12 11.38 -18.28 -6.72
N GLN A 13 10.15 -18.77 -6.91
CA GLN A 13 9.01 -17.92 -7.30
C GLN A 13 8.67 -16.91 -6.20
N VAL A 14 8.67 -17.36 -4.94
CA VAL A 14 8.39 -16.51 -3.79
C VAL A 14 9.52 -15.49 -3.60
N TRP A 15 10.78 -15.92 -3.76
CA TRP A 15 11.94 -15.03 -3.72
C TRP A 15 11.86 -13.94 -4.79
N GLN A 16 11.49 -14.30 -6.02
CA GLN A 16 11.27 -13.30 -7.07
C GLN A 16 10.23 -12.27 -6.65
N ALA A 17 9.15 -12.68 -5.97
CA ALA A 17 8.08 -11.79 -5.52
C ALA A 17 8.49 -10.86 -4.36
N ILE A 18 9.39 -11.27 -3.46
CA ILE A 18 9.73 -10.48 -2.25
C ILE A 18 11.08 -9.77 -2.31
N ALA A 19 11.97 -10.20 -3.20
CA ALA A 19 13.38 -9.79 -3.23
C ALA A 19 13.79 -9.20 -4.59
N THR A 20 12.85 -8.80 -5.44
CA THR A 20 13.14 -8.06 -6.67
C THR A 20 12.22 -6.85 -6.79
N GLY A 21 12.69 -5.79 -7.45
CA GLY A 21 11.86 -4.60 -7.70
C GLY A 21 10.54 -4.91 -8.41
N PRO A 22 10.56 -5.61 -9.56
CA PRO A 22 9.33 -6.01 -10.27
C PRO A 22 8.41 -6.90 -9.43
N GLY A 23 8.98 -7.80 -8.61
CA GLY A 23 8.22 -8.67 -7.72
C GLY A 23 7.53 -7.93 -6.60
N VAL A 24 8.27 -7.10 -5.85
CA VAL A 24 7.71 -6.31 -4.74
C VAL A 24 6.67 -5.32 -5.27
N GLY A 25 6.96 -4.68 -6.40
CA GLY A 25 6.02 -3.80 -7.09
C GLY A 25 4.72 -4.47 -7.57
N ALA A 26 4.66 -5.81 -7.59
CA ALA A 26 3.47 -6.54 -7.99
C ALA A 26 2.41 -6.65 -6.86
N TRP A 27 2.77 -6.41 -5.60
CA TRP A 27 1.85 -6.56 -4.46
C TRP A 27 2.02 -5.54 -3.33
N PHE A 28 3.07 -4.71 -3.38
CA PHE A 28 3.36 -3.68 -2.39
C PHE A 28 3.35 -2.27 -3.01
N VAL A 29 4.49 -1.58 -3.05
CA VAL A 29 4.67 -0.28 -3.72
C VAL A 29 5.76 -0.42 -4.79
N PRO A 30 5.92 0.51 -5.76
CA PRO A 30 7.01 0.44 -6.71
C PRO A 30 8.33 0.42 -5.94
N THR A 31 9.20 -0.52 -6.28
CA THR A 31 10.45 -0.73 -5.55
C THR A 31 11.58 -1.02 -6.53
N GLU A 32 12.77 -0.51 -6.23
CA GLU A 32 14.04 -0.87 -6.87
C GLU A 32 14.87 -1.68 -5.87
N ILE A 33 15.47 -2.80 -6.30
CA ILE A 33 16.29 -3.66 -5.44
C ILE A 33 17.56 -4.08 -6.19
N ASP A 34 18.71 -3.77 -5.61
CA ASP A 34 20.03 -4.06 -6.17
C ASP A 34 20.42 -5.55 -6.14
N GLY A 35 19.85 -6.32 -5.22
CA GLY A 35 20.04 -7.77 -5.11
C GLY A 35 21.46 -8.22 -4.76
N ARG A 36 22.16 -7.46 -3.90
CA ARG A 36 23.52 -7.78 -3.43
C ARG A 36 23.82 -7.08 -2.10
N ILE A 37 24.75 -7.64 -1.33
CA ILE A 37 25.29 -7.00 -0.12
C ILE A 37 25.90 -5.64 -0.49
N GLY A 38 25.60 -4.61 0.31
CA GLY A 38 25.99 -3.21 0.06
C GLY A 38 25.17 -2.51 -1.02
N GLY A 39 24.21 -3.20 -1.64
CA GLY A 39 23.24 -2.60 -2.54
C GLY A 39 22.12 -1.87 -1.80
N THR A 40 21.29 -1.15 -2.55
CA THR A 40 20.14 -0.40 -2.03
C THR A 40 18.82 -1.07 -2.40
N GLU A 41 17.84 -0.98 -1.50
CA GLU A 41 16.43 -1.13 -1.82
C GLU A 41 15.72 0.20 -1.59
N THR A 42 14.98 0.66 -2.60
CA THR A 42 14.23 1.92 -2.55
C THR A 42 12.77 1.65 -2.84
N SER A 43 11.89 1.95 -1.88
CA SER A 43 10.44 1.84 -2.02
C SER A 43 9.81 3.23 -2.21
N HIS A 44 8.98 3.38 -3.24
CA HIS A 44 8.38 4.65 -3.66
C HIS A 44 6.92 4.75 -3.20
N PHE A 45 6.63 5.57 -2.20
CA PHE A 45 5.27 5.72 -1.65
C PHE A 45 4.42 6.78 -2.38
N GLY A 46 4.99 7.43 -3.41
CA GLY A 46 4.34 8.50 -4.15
C GLY A 46 4.44 9.85 -3.45
N GLY A 47 4.06 10.93 -4.14
CA GLY A 47 4.13 12.30 -3.58
C GLY A 47 5.56 12.80 -3.30
N GLY A 48 6.58 12.20 -3.92
CA GLY A 48 8.00 12.50 -3.67
C GLY A 48 8.59 11.83 -2.43
N MET A 49 7.89 10.83 -1.87
CA MET A 49 8.35 10.10 -0.70
C MET A 49 8.96 8.77 -1.09
N ASP A 50 10.25 8.63 -0.81
CA ASP A 50 11.01 7.41 -1.00
C ASP A 50 11.57 6.93 0.35
N SER A 51 11.59 5.63 0.55
CA SER A 51 12.28 4.98 1.66
C SER A 51 13.42 4.13 1.12
N ALA A 52 14.65 4.47 1.49
CA ALA A 52 15.84 3.76 1.06
C ALA A 52 16.46 2.99 2.24
N SER A 53 16.95 1.79 1.94
CA SER A 53 17.63 0.91 2.87
C SER A 53 18.89 0.31 2.24
N THR A 54 19.87 -0.04 3.06
CA THR A 54 21.09 -0.73 2.62
C THR A 54 20.96 -2.22 2.91
N ILE A 55 21.21 -3.06 1.91
CA ILE A 55 21.18 -4.51 2.03
C ILE A 55 22.47 -4.97 2.75
N THR A 56 22.32 -5.54 3.94
CA THR A 56 23.44 -6.02 4.76
C THR A 56 23.68 -7.51 4.61
N GLU A 57 22.66 -8.28 4.24
CA GLU A 57 22.77 -9.70 3.95
C GLU A 57 21.97 -10.08 2.69
N TRP A 58 22.50 -11.02 1.91
CA TRP A 58 21.87 -11.50 0.67
C TRP A 58 22.18 -12.98 0.41
N ASP A 59 21.19 -13.85 0.65
CA ASP A 59 21.28 -15.31 0.50
C ASP A 59 20.06 -15.85 -0.27
N PRO A 60 20.03 -15.70 -1.61
CA PRO A 60 18.92 -16.17 -2.43
C PRO A 60 18.88 -17.70 -2.52
N PRO A 61 17.69 -18.36 -2.52
CA PRO A 61 16.35 -17.78 -2.42
C PRO A 61 15.79 -17.75 -0.99
N HIS A 62 16.65 -17.69 0.05
CA HIS A 62 16.27 -18.01 1.42
C HIS A 62 16.14 -16.81 2.35
N ARG A 63 17.07 -15.85 2.31
CA ARG A 63 17.11 -14.76 3.28
C ARG A 63 17.77 -13.50 2.74
N PHE A 64 17.22 -12.33 3.06
CA PHE A 64 17.95 -11.06 2.95
C PHE A 64 17.64 -10.16 4.13
N VAL A 65 18.60 -9.30 4.47
CA VAL A 65 18.48 -8.31 5.54
C VAL A 65 18.82 -6.95 4.98
N LYS A 66 18.04 -5.96 5.38
CA LYS A 66 18.24 -4.55 5.02
C LYS A 66 18.16 -3.67 6.26
N GLU A 67 18.95 -2.62 6.27
CA GLU A 67 18.97 -1.61 7.33
C GLU A 67 18.60 -0.24 6.76
N GLY A 68 17.66 0.42 7.41
CA GLY A 68 17.20 1.75 7.01
C GLY A 68 16.69 2.54 8.20
N SER A 69 16.13 3.70 7.93
CA SER A 69 15.47 4.53 8.93
C SER A 69 14.07 4.90 8.43
N TRP A 70 13.09 4.92 9.34
CA TRP A 70 11.69 5.26 9.01
C TRP A 70 11.42 6.76 9.00
N GLY A 71 12.43 7.60 9.25
CA GLY A 71 12.29 9.05 9.16
C GLY A 71 13.49 9.79 9.75
N PRO A 72 13.50 11.13 9.64
CA PRO A 72 14.53 11.95 10.26
C PRO A 72 14.56 11.72 11.77
N ASN A 73 15.72 11.37 12.32
CA ASN A 73 15.93 11.03 13.73
C ASN A 73 15.28 9.71 14.19
N ALA A 74 14.73 8.90 13.29
CA ALA A 74 14.28 7.55 13.66
C ALA A 74 15.50 6.61 13.81
N PRO A 75 15.48 5.73 14.82
CA PRO A 75 16.51 4.72 15.00
C PRO A 75 16.64 3.83 13.76
N THR A 76 17.82 3.22 13.61
CA THR A 76 18.03 2.23 12.56
C THR A 76 17.11 1.05 12.80
N VAL A 77 16.45 0.63 11.73
CA VAL A 77 15.61 -0.57 11.67
C VAL A 77 16.28 -1.59 10.77
N ALA A 78 16.52 -2.78 11.32
CA ALA A 78 16.82 -3.96 10.53
C ALA A 78 15.52 -4.65 10.13
N THR A 79 15.29 -4.80 8.83
CA THR A 79 14.21 -5.63 8.27
C THR A 79 14.81 -6.90 7.68
N GLU A 80 14.45 -8.04 8.24
CA GLU A 80 14.84 -9.36 7.76
C GLU A 80 13.66 -10.03 7.04
N TRP A 81 13.94 -10.57 5.87
CA TRP A 81 13.03 -11.39 5.07
C TRP A 81 13.56 -12.81 4.97
N THR A 82 12.68 -13.79 5.17
CA THR A 82 13.02 -15.21 4.96
C THR A 82 11.95 -15.95 4.16
N VAL A 83 12.39 -16.95 3.41
CA VAL A 83 11.55 -17.89 2.66
C VAL A 83 11.93 -19.31 3.06
N GLU A 84 10.96 -20.04 3.60
CA GLU A 84 11.13 -21.44 3.99
C GLU A 84 10.16 -22.33 3.21
N ALA A 85 10.67 -23.32 2.48
CA ALA A 85 9.83 -24.28 1.77
C ALA A 85 8.99 -25.11 2.75
N ARG A 86 7.72 -25.32 2.40
CA ARG A 86 6.78 -26.19 3.12
C ARG A 86 6.28 -27.31 2.20
N GLY A 87 5.71 -28.34 2.80
CA GLY A 87 5.10 -29.44 2.06
C GLY A 87 3.89 -28.95 1.25
N GLY A 88 3.64 -29.54 0.08
CA GLY A 88 2.46 -29.20 -0.73
C GLY A 88 2.67 -28.06 -1.73
N GLY A 89 3.91 -27.63 -1.96
CA GLY A 89 4.21 -26.56 -2.93
C GLY A 89 3.92 -25.16 -2.41
N THR A 90 4.00 -24.98 -1.09
CA THR A 90 3.89 -23.68 -0.42
C THR A 90 5.22 -23.28 0.22
N CYS A 91 5.36 -22.00 0.53
CA CYS A 91 6.46 -21.47 1.32
C CYS A 91 5.91 -20.61 2.45
N LEU A 92 6.63 -20.59 3.57
CA LEU A 92 6.43 -19.65 4.65
C LEU A 92 7.32 -18.43 4.41
N VAL A 93 6.71 -17.26 4.31
CA VAL A 93 7.41 -15.97 4.27
C VAL A 93 7.33 -15.33 5.63
N ARG A 94 8.47 -14.90 6.19
CA ARG A 94 8.53 -14.18 7.46
C ARG A 94 9.26 -12.85 7.27
N VAL A 95 8.71 -11.82 7.90
CA VAL A 95 9.34 -10.50 8.04
C VAL A 95 9.58 -10.22 9.51
N VAL A 96 10.80 -9.82 9.85
CA VAL A 96 11.16 -9.37 11.19
C VAL A 96 11.64 -7.94 11.10
N HIS A 97 11.06 -7.04 11.91
CA HIS A 97 11.58 -5.69 12.11
C HIS A 97 12.17 -5.60 13.51
N SER A 98 13.45 -5.21 13.57
CA SER A 98 14.21 -5.01 14.79
C SER A 98 14.63 -3.54 14.86
N LEU A 99 14.12 -2.81 15.84
CA LEU A 99 14.53 -1.44 16.13
C LEU A 99 15.68 -1.42 17.11
N PHE A 100 16.68 -0.58 16.83
CA PHE A 100 17.73 -0.25 17.78
C PHE A 100 17.47 1.15 18.34
N ALA A 101 16.52 1.26 19.27
CA ALA A 101 16.16 2.51 19.93
C ALA A 101 16.75 2.60 21.35
N GLU A 102 17.19 3.80 21.75
CA GLU A 102 17.60 4.09 23.14
C GLU A 102 16.40 4.38 24.06
N THR A 103 15.22 4.67 23.50
CA THR A 103 13.98 4.98 24.22
C THR A 103 12.78 4.22 23.67
N ASP A 104 11.77 4.00 24.52
CA ASP A 104 10.52 3.27 24.19
C ASP A 104 9.54 4.09 23.31
N ASP A 105 9.94 5.26 22.81
CA ASP A 105 9.06 6.18 22.05
C ASP A 105 8.61 5.64 20.67
N TRP A 106 9.12 4.48 20.24
CA TRP A 106 8.91 3.90 18.91
C TRP A 106 7.99 2.66 18.90
N ASP A 107 7.55 2.19 20.06
CA ASP A 107 6.73 0.97 20.19
C ASP A 107 5.34 1.11 19.54
N ASP A 108 4.75 2.31 19.57
CA ASP A 108 3.47 2.59 18.90
C ASP A 108 3.62 2.53 17.37
N GLN A 109 4.77 2.97 16.82
CA GLN A 109 5.05 2.91 15.39
C GLN A 109 5.26 1.47 14.90
N LEU A 110 5.90 0.62 15.72
CA LEU A 110 6.01 -0.83 15.46
C LEU A 110 4.65 -1.51 15.37
N THR A 111 3.80 -1.27 16.38
CA THR A 111 2.44 -1.81 16.44
C THR A 111 1.66 -1.43 15.19
N GLY A 112 1.90 -0.21 14.73
CA GLY A 112 1.37 0.28 13.49
C GLY A 112 1.75 -0.51 12.25
N VAL A 113 3.06 -0.60 12.01
CA VAL A 113 3.61 -1.39 10.90
C VAL A 113 3.11 -2.83 10.95
N GLU A 114 2.97 -3.42 12.14
CA GLU A 114 2.43 -4.77 12.35
C GLU A 114 1.01 -4.94 11.79
N SER A 115 0.15 -3.95 12.04
CA SER A 115 -1.26 -4.00 11.64
C SER A 115 -1.47 -3.92 10.13
N GLY A 116 -0.53 -3.32 9.39
CA GLY A 116 -0.62 -3.18 7.93
C GLY A 116 -0.23 -4.45 7.17
N TRP A 117 0.73 -5.23 7.71
CA TRP A 117 1.27 -6.44 7.06
C TRP A 117 0.23 -7.47 6.61
N PRO A 118 -0.78 -7.82 7.44
CA PRO A 118 -1.81 -8.77 7.04
C PRO A 118 -2.52 -8.40 5.74
N SER A 119 -2.72 -7.10 5.45
CA SER A 119 -3.37 -6.64 4.22
C SER A 119 -2.46 -6.87 3.01
N PHE A 120 -1.18 -6.51 3.10
CA PHE A 120 -0.23 -6.71 2.00
C PHE A 120 0.06 -8.19 1.73
N PHE A 121 0.14 -9.01 2.78
CA PHE A 121 0.29 -10.46 2.62
C PHE A 121 -0.89 -11.13 1.92
N ARG A 122 -2.11 -10.57 2.03
CA ARG A 122 -3.25 -11.02 1.23
C ARG A 122 -3.07 -10.70 -0.26
N ILE A 123 -2.52 -9.54 -0.58
CA ILE A 123 -2.20 -9.16 -1.97
C ILE A 123 -1.07 -10.04 -2.52
N LEU A 124 0.00 -10.28 -1.74
CA LEU A 124 1.09 -11.18 -2.11
C LEU A 124 0.59 -12.59 -2.41
N ARG A 125 -0.26 -13.15 -1.53
CA ARG A 125 -0.86 -14.47 -1.74
C ARG A 125 -1.70 -14.51 -3.01
N LEU A 126 -2.57 -13.52 -3.23
CA LEU A 126 -3.40 -13.41 -4.43
C LEU A 126 -2.53 -13.34 -5.70
N TYR A 127 -1.47 -12.53 -5.68
CA TYR A 127 -0.51 -12.44 -6.78
C TYR A 127 0.17 -13.79 -7.06
N LEU A 128 0.69 -14.46 -6.03
CA LEU A 128 1.35 -15.75 -6.20
C LEU A 128 0.40 -16.87 -6.64
N GLU A 129 -0.87 -16.81 -6.24
CA GLU A 129 -1.89 -17.79 -6.59
C GLU A 129 -2.36 -17.67 -8.04
N HIS A 130 -2.45 -16.44 -8.57
CA HIS A 130 -3.10 -16.19 -9.87
C HIS A 130 -2.20 -15.59 -10.95
N PHE A 131 -1.13 -14.90 -10.57
CA PHE A 131 -0.39 -14.00 -11.46
C PHE A 131 1.14 -14.13 -11.36
N ALA A 132 1.64 -15.13 -10.65
CA ALA A 132 3.08 -15.33 -10.43
C ALA A 132 3.87 -15.30 -11.75
N GLY A 133 4.88 -14.42 -11.80
CA GLY A 133 5.79 -14.29 -12.93
C GLY A 133 5.26 -13.45 -14.10
N GLN A 134 4.03 -12.93 -14.02
CA GLN A 134 3.52 -12.00 -15.02
C GLN A 134 4.11 -10.59 -14.81
N PRO A 135 4.32 -9.81 -15.89
CA PRO A 135 4.66 -8.40 -15.74
C PRO A 135 3.54 -7.67 -15.00
N SER A 136 3.92 -6.75 -14.11
CA SER A 136 2.98 -5.96 -13.31
C SER A 136 3.09 -4.47 -13.63
N SER A 137 2.00 -3.75 -13.45
CA SER A 137 1.99 -2.28 -13.48
C SER A 137 0.94 -1.79 -12.49
N GLN A 138 1.24 -0.70 -11.80
CA GLN A 138 0.39 -0.22 -10.72
C GLN A 138 -0.07 1.22 -10.89
N ILE A 139 -1.25 1.51 -10.33
CA ILE A 139 -1.76 2.86 -10.12
C ILE A 139 -2.20 2.94 -8.67
N GLN A 140 -1.76 3.98 -7.96
CA GLN A 140 -2.30 4.31 -6.66
C GLN A 140 -3.06 5.64 -6.74
N LEU A 141 -4.31 5.61 -6.32
CA LEU A 141 -5.12 6.81 -6.11
C LEU A 141 -5.14 7.13 -4.63
N LEU A 142 -4.85 8.39 -4.30
CA LEU A 142 -4.80 8.88 -2.93
C LEU A 142 -5.66 10.13 -2.80
N ALA A 143 -6.48 10.17 -1.75
CA ALA A 143 -7.21 11.35 -1.32
C ALA A 143 -7.19 11.46 0.22
N MET A 144 -7.34 12.68 0.73
CA MET A 144 -7.39 12.97 2.16
C MET A 144 -8.68 13.73 2.57
N PRO A 145 -9.87 13.14 2.40
CA PRO A 145 -11.12 13.75 2.85
C PRO A 145 -11.22 13.79 4.38
N ALA A 146 -12.28 14.43 4.89
CA ALA A 146 -12.68 14.29 6.29
C ALA A 146 -12.92 12.81 6.65
N ALA A 147 -12.49 12.38 7.84
CA ALA A 147 -12.49 10.96 8.21
C ALA A 147 -13.90 10.36 8.30
N SER A 148 -14.86 11.17 8.78
CA SER A 148 -16.24 10.72 8.98
C SER A 148 -16.90 10.33 7.66
N GLY A 149 -17.32 9.06 7.56
CA GLY A 149 -18.00 8.54 6.38
C GLY A 149 -17.09 8.27 5.19
N ALA A 150 -15.76 8.34 5.34
CA ALA A 150 -14.81 8.23 4.22
C ALA A 150 -14.89 6.86 3.54
N TRP A 151 -14.90 5.78 4.35
CA TRP A 151 -15.04 4.42 3.84
C TRP A 151 -16.39 4.21 3.16
N GLU A 152 -17.48 4.67 3.77
CA GLU A 152 -18.83 4.48 3.27
C GLU A 152 -19.03 5.18 1.91
N LYS A 153 -18.45 6.38 1.75
CA LYS A 153 -18.43 7.09 0.47
C LYS A 153 -17.63 6.33 -0.58
N LEU A 154 -16.43 5.84 -0.25
CA LEU A 154 -15.60 5.05 -1.16
C LEU A 154 -16.31 3.75 -1.57
N ALA A 155 -16.79 3.00 -0.58
CA ALA A 155 -17.46 1.73 -0.78
C ALA A 155 -18.76 1.91 -1.59
N SER A 156 -19.50 3.00 -1.38
CA SER A 156 -20.66 3.33 -2.22
C SER A 156 -20.24 3.63 -3.66
N ALA A 157 -19.24 4.49 -3.86
CA ALA A 157 -18.77 4.90 -5.19
C ALA A 157 -18.25 3.72 -6.03
N LEU A 158 -17.61 2.74 -5.40
CA LEU A 158 -17.09 1.53 -6.05
C LEU A 158 -18.06 0.34 -6.01
N ASN A 159 -19.28 0.54 -5.49
CA ASN A 159 -20.27 -0.53 -5.30
C ASN A 159 -19.73 -1.71 -4.46
N LEU A 160 -18.97 -1.42 -3.40
CA LEU A 160 -18.40 -2.37 -2.43
C LEU A 160 -19.14 -2.39 -1.09
N ALA A 161 -20.15 -1.55 -0.90
CA ALA A 161 -20.96 -1.55 0.31
C ALA A 161 -21.60 -2.94 0.52
N GLY A 162 -21.44 -3.52 1.70
CA GLY A 162 -21.95 -4.85 2.04
C GLY A 162 -21.32 -6.01 1.25
N ALA A 163 -20.14 -5.81 0.65
CA ALA A 163 -19.40 -6.87 -0.04
C ALA A 163 -19.10 -8.06 0.88
N ALA A 164 -19.24 -9.27 0.33
CA ALA A 164 -18.82 -10.51 0.97
C ALA A 164 -17.75 -11.24 0.13
N PRO A 165 -16.80 -11.97 0.75
CA PRO A 165 -15.85 -12.80 0.02
C PRO A 165 -16.54 -13.78 -0.93
N GLY A 166 -16.00 -13.93 -2.14
CA GLY A 166 -16.55 -14.73 -3.23
C GLY A 166 -17.62 -14.04 -4.08
N GLU A 167 -18.15 -12.90 -3.65
CA GLU A 167 -19.15 -12.14 -4.39
C GLU A 167 -18.53 -11.43 -5.60
N ARG A 168 -19.24 -11.38 -6.73
CA ARG A 168 -18.84 -10.55 -7.87
C ARG A 168 -19.36 -9.12 -7.70
N ARG A 169 -18.50 -8.13 -7.92
CA ARG A 169 -18.83 -6.71 -7.88
C ARG A 169 -18.41 -6.03 -9.18
N ASP A 170 -19.28 -5.14 -9.63
CA ASP A 170 -19.06 -4.23 -10.74
C ASP A 170 -19.19 -2.81 -10.22
N ALA A 171 -18.18 -1.99 -10.45
CA ALA A 171 -18.28 -0.56 -10.21
C ALA A 171 -19.33 0.02 -11.19
N GLY A 172 -20.25 0.81 -10.66
CA GLY A 172 -21.32 1.39 -11.47
C GLY A 172 -20.81 2.42 -12.48
N ASP A 173 -21.68 2.88 -13.38
CA ASP A 173 -21.36 3.78 -14.49
C ASP A 173 -20.67 5.11 -14.10
N ALA A 174 -20.73 5.48 -12.82
CA ALA A 174 -20.10 6.68 -12.28
C ALA A 174 -18.59 6.51 -12.02
N ALA A 175 -18.06 5.28 -12.00
CA ALA A 175 -16.67 4.96 -11.70
C ALA A 175 -15.94 4.39 -12.94
N PRO A 176 -14.58 4.45 -12.97
CA PRO A 176 -13.82 3.73 -13.98
C PRO A 176 -14.19 2.23 -14.02
N PRO A 177 -14.11 1.56 -15.19
CA PRO A 177 -14.44 0.15 -15.30
C PRO A 177 -13.65 -0.68 -14.29
N LEU A 178 -14.36 -1.28 -13.34
CA LEU A 178 -13.82 -2.20 -12.35
C LEU A 178 -14.85 -3.30 -12.18
N SER A 179 -14.42 -4.54 -12.39
CA SER A 179 -15.26 -5.74 -12.26
C SER A 179 -14.40 -6.86 -11.74
N GLY A 180 -14.86 -7.57 -10.72
CA GLY A 180 -14.07 -8.62 -10.10
C GLY A 180 -14.79 -9.37 -9.00
N THR A 181 -14.09 -10.35 -8.45
CA THR A 181 -14.52 -11.11 -7.28
C THR A 181 -13.88 -10.53 -6.02
N VAL A 182 -14.67 -10.37 -4.97
CA VAL A 182 -14.21 -9.94 -3.66
C VAL A 182 -13.41 -11.10 -3.03
N GLU A 183 -12.15 -10.85 -2.72
CA GLU A 183 -11.25 -11.85 -2.12
C GLU A 183 -11.25 -11.72 -0.59
N SER A 184 -11.25 -10.49 -0.07
CA SER A 184 -11.37 -10.27 1.37
C SER A 184 -12.00 -8.92 1.71
N VAL A 185 -12.66 -8.87 2.85
CA VAL A 185 -13.23 -7.65 3.44
C VAL A 185 -12.79 -7.52 4.89
N ASN A 186 -12.52 -6.29 5.31
CA ASN A 186 -12.41 -5.90 6.70
C ASN A 186 -13.28 -4.67 6.94
N THR A 187 -14.10 -4.71 7.98
CA THR A 187 -14.96 -3.59 8.39
C THR A 187 -14.56 -2.99 9.74
N ALA A 188 -13.59 -3.58 10.44
CA ALA A 188 -13.18 -3.19 11.78
C ALA A 188 -11.80 -2.52 11.78
N GLY A 189 -11.66 -1.46 12.58
CA GLY A 189 -10.44 -0.67 12.72
C GLY A 189 -10.07 0.10 11.46
N HIS A 190 -9.61 -0.63 10.44
CA HIS A 190 -9.09 -0.12 9.17
C HIS A 190 -9.85 -0.78 8.03
N PRO A 191 -11.02 -0.22 7.66
CA PRO A 191 -11.90 -0.85 6.70
C PRO A 191 -11.25 -0.90 5.31
N HIS A 192 -11.26 -2.09 4.71
CA HIS A 192 -10.69 -2.32 3.39
C HIS A 192 -11.37 -3.47 2.67
N THR A 193 -11.27 -3.46 1.34
CA THR A 193 -11.71 -4.54 0.46
C THR A 193 -10.63 -4.84 -0.56
N LEU A 194 -10.29 -6.13 -0.70
CA LEU A 194 -9.43 -6.65 -1.75
C LEU A 194 -10.30 -7.36 -2.79
N LEU A 195 -10.14 -7.00 -4.06
CA LEU A 195 -10.77 -7.65 -5.20
C LEU A 195 -9.73 -8.27 -6.11
N ARG A 196 -10.02 -9.43 -6.67
CA ARG A 196 -9.39 -9.94 -7.89
C ARG A 196 -10.24 -9.52 -9.07
N VAL A 197 -9.69 -8.68 -9.93
CA VAL A 197 -10.42 -8.00 -11.00
C VAL A 197 -10.10 -8.57 -12.37
N ASP A 198 -11.10 -8.54 -13.26
CA ASP A 198 -10.98 -8.86 -14.68
C ASP A 198 -10.97 -7.58 -15.54
N LEU A 199 -11.51 -6.47 -15.00
CA LEU A 199 -11.52 -5.14 -15.62
C LEU A 199 -10.85 -4.10 -14.71
N PRO A 200 -10.09 -3.14 -15.27
CA PRO A 200 -9.87 -2.89 -16.71
C PRO A 200 -8.87 -3.86 -17.37
N ALA A 201 -8.18 -4.65 -16.57
CA ALA A 201 -7.32 -5.77 -16.95
C ALA A 201 -7.31 -6.78 -15.78
N PRO A 202 -6.82 -8.03 -15.99
CA PRO A 202 -6.57 -8.96 -14.91
C PRO A 202 -5.69 -8.33 -13.83
N GLY A 203 -6.10 -8.41 -12.56
CA GLY A 203 -5.43 -7.67 -11.50
C GLY A 203 -5.94 -7.93 -10.10
N ALA A 204 -5.36 -7.19 -9.16
CA ALA A 204 -5.86 -7.00 -7.82
C ALA A 204 -6.19 -5.52 -7.59
N VAL A 205 -7.27 -5.24 -6.87
CA VAL A 205 -7.60 -3.89 -6.40
C VAL A 205 -7.77 -3.91 -4.89
N PHE A 206 -7.00 -3.06 -4.21
CA PHE A 206 -7.09 -2.85 -2.78
C PHE A 206 -7.64 -1.44 -2.49
N ALA A 207 -8.85 -1.38 -1.95
CA ALA A 207 -9.49 -0.13 -1.55
C ALA A 207 -9.53 -0.05 -0.02
N THR A 208 -9.09 1.07 0.55
CA THR A 208 -9.04 1.28 2.00
C THR A 208 -9.34 2.73 2.36
N ALA A 209 -9.86 2.95 3.56
CA ALA A 209 -9.95 4.26 4.18
C ALA A 209 -9.43 4.17 5.62
N CYS A 210 -8.23 4.72 5.85
CA CYS A 210 -7.56 4.71 7.14
C CYS A 210 -7.73 6.09 7.82
N PRO A 211 -8.34 6.18 9.01
CA PRO A 211 -8.43 7.44 9.76
C PRO A 211 -7.04 7.99 10.11
N ALA A 212 -6.86 9.31 9.99
CA ALA A 212 -5.67 10.04 10.39
C ALA A 212 -6.08 11.39 11.00
N GLY A 213 -6.37 11.37 12.30
CA GLY A 213 -6.96 12.51 13.00
C GLY A 213 -8.34 12.86 12.45
N GLU A 214 -8.54 14.12 12.05
CA GLU A 214 -9.81 14.59 11.45
C GLU A 214 -9.96 14.23 9.97
N LYS A 215 -8.88 13.76 9.32
CA LYS A 215 -8.87 13.31 7.93
C LYS A 215 -8.82 11.79 7.84
N ALA A 216 -9.01 11.24 6.65
CA ALA A 216 -8.71 9.84 6.36
C ALA A 216 -7.86 9.73 5.10
N PHE A 217 -6.87 8.84 5.11
CA PHE A 217 -6.19 8.39 3.90
C PHE A 217 -7.08 7.40 3.18
N VAL A 218 -7.67 7.86 2.08
CA VAL A 218 -8.44 7.02 1.17
C VAL A 218 -7.54 6.61 0.02
N THR A 219 -7.27 5.32 -0.07
CA THR A 219 -6.38 4.76 -1.08
C THR A 219 -7.12 3.71 -1.90
N VAL A 220 -6.95 3.77 -3.23
CA VAL A 220 -7.30 2.69 -4.14
C VAL A 220 -6.06 2.32 -4.94
N SER A 221 -5.49 1.15 -4.64
CA SER A 221 -4.34 0.60 -5.34
C SER A 221 -4.79 -0.43 -6.36
N PHE A 222 -4.41 -0.23 -7.62
CA PHE A 222 -4.58 -1.16 -8.71
C PHE A 222 -3.24 -1.84 -8.99
N TYR A 223 -3.22 -3.16 -8.92
CA TYR A 223 -2.12 -4.01 -9.37
C TYR A 223 -2.60 -4.77 -10.60
N LEU A 224 -2.21 -4.31 -11.79
CA LEU A 224 -2.62 -4.93 -13.05
C LEU A 224 -1.50 -5.84 -13.54
N TYR A 225 -1.87 -7.01 -14.04
CA TYR A 225 -0.94 -8.06 -14.46
C TYR A 225 -1.11 -8.44 -15.93
N GLY A 226 -0.03 -8.94 -16.52
CA GLY A 226 0.02 -9.39 -17.90
C GLY A 226 0.42 -8.30 -18.90
N ASP A 227 0.56 -8.68 -20.17
CA ASP A 227 1.21 -7.86 -21.20
C ASP A 227 0.50 -6.53 -21.48
N THR A 228 -0.79 -6.43 -21.16
CA THR A 228 -1.60 -5.22 -21.36
C THR A 228 -1.55 -4.25 -20.17
N ALA A 229 -1.02 -4.67 -19.02
CA ALA A 229 -1.07 -3.90 -17.77
C ALA A 229 -0.48 -2.49 -17.93
N ALA A 230 0.73 -2.39 -18.49
CA ALA A 230 1.41 -1.11 -18.69
C ALA A 230 0.62 -0.14 -19.60
N ALA A 231 0.02 -0.66 -20.67
CA ALA A 231 -0.76 0.15 -21.60
C ALA A 231 -2.05 0.69 -20.96
N VAL A 232 -2.72 -0.14 -20.15
CA VAL A 232 -3.91 0.27 -19.38
C VAL A 232 -3.55 1.33 -18.36
N VAL A 233 -2.45 1.13 -17.63
CA VAL A 233 -1.96 2.10 -16.64
C VAL A 233 -1.64 3.44 -17.29
N ALA A 234 -0.89 3.45 -18.39
CA ALA A 234 -0.53 4.68 -19.10
C ALA A 234 -1.76 5.46 -19.60
N ARG A 235 -2.76 4.74 -20.14
CA ARG A 235 -4.04 5.33 -20.55
C ARG A 235 -4.75 5.98 -19.36
N ASP A 236 -4.93 5.25 -18.26
CA ASP A 236 -5.76 5.72 -17.15
C ASP A 236 -5.08 6.82 -16.33
N GLN A 237 -3.75 6.77 -16.18
CA GLN A 237 -2.98 7.88 -15.60
C GLN A 237 -3.14 9.17 -16.42
N SER A 238 -3.06 9.09 -17.75
CA SER A 238 -3.22 10.26 -18.61
C SER A 238 -4.60 10.93 -18.45
N LEU A 239 -5.65 10.13 -18.27
CA LEU A 239 -7.01 10.61 -18.05
C LEU A 239 -7.15 11.30 -16.68
N LEU A 240 -6.50 10.78 -15.64
CA LEU A 240 -6.47 11.38 -14.31
C LEU A 240 -5.72 12.72 -14.31
N SER A 241 -4.59 12.80 -15.03
CA SER A 241 -3.84 14.05 -15.18
C SER A 241 -4.64 15.12 -15.92
N LEU A 242 -5.38 14.77 -16.97
CA LEU A 242 -6.26 15.68 -17.70
C LEU A 242 -7.41 16.22 -16.84
N ARG A 243 -7.97 15.39 -15.95
CA ARG A 243 -9.02 15.80 -15.02
C ARG A 243 -8.52 16.80 -13.97
N ARG A 244 -7.29 16.61 -13.45
CA ARG A 244 -6.65 17.55 -12.52
C ARG A 244 -6.38 18.93 -13.13
N HIS A 245 -6.06 18.99 -14.44
CA HIS A 245 -5.74 20.26 -15.13
C HIS A 245 -6.95 20.90 -15.82
N GLY A 246 -8.09 20.21 -15.87
CA GLY A 246 -9.28 20.61 -16.61
C GLY A 246 -10.20 21.59 -15.89
N SER A 247 -9.66 22.65 -15.27
CA SER A 247 -10.47 23.79 -14.84
C SER A 247 -10.61 24.79 -16.00
N GLY A 248 -11.66 24.60 -16.81
CA GLY A 248 -12.08 25.60 -17.80
C GLY A 248 -11.89 25.23 -19.28
N ARG A 249 -12.83 24.47 -19.84
CA ARG A 249 -13.38 24.73 -21.19
C ARG A 249 -14.71 23.99 -21.34
N ARG A 250 -15.78 24.75 -21.58
CA ARG A 250 -17.13 24.23 -21.86
C ARG A 250 -17.13 23.59 -23.25
N GLY A 251 -17.44 22.31 -23.36
CA GLY A 251 -17.60 21.69 -24.69
C GLY A 251 -17.59 20.17 -24.79
N ALA A 252 -18.04 19.44 -23.78
CA ALA A 252 -18.52 18.04 -23.84
C ALA A 252 -18.93 17.70 -22.41
N ARG A 253 -20.11 17.12 -22.16
CA ARG A 253 -20.51 16.71 -20.79
C ARG A 253 -19.63 15.53 -20.35
N PRO A 254 -18.70 15.69 -19.39
CA PRO A 254 -17.94 14.58 -18.83
C PRO A 254 -18.66 14.06 -17.58
N VAL A 255 -18.62 12.75 -17.36
CA VAL A 255 -19.11 12.13 -16.12
C VAL A 255 -18.22 12.63 -14.96
N ARG A 256 -18.82 13.44 -14.10
CA ARG A 256 -18.21 14.08 -12.93
C ARG A 256 -18.02 13.05 -11.82
N LEU A 257 -16.78 12.85 -11.37
CA LEU A 257 -16.52 12.28 -10.05
C LEU A 257 -16.44 13.46 -9.07
N ASP A 258 -17.58 14.15 -8.86
CA ASP A 258 -17.71 15.35 -7.99
C ASP A 258 -17.44 15.07 -6.49
N CYS A 259 -16.94 13.88 -6.13
CA CYS A 259 -16.90 13.43 -4.74
C CYS A 259 -15.54 13.63 -4.04
N LEU A 260 -14.51 14.15 -4.72
CA LEU A 260 -13.17 14.31 -4.14
C LEU A 260 -12.51 15.67 -4.41
N ASP A 261 -13.22 16.61 -5.02
CA ASP A 261 -12.71 17.95 -5.31
C ASP A 261 -12.95 18.88 -4.10
N ASP A 262 -12.09 18.77 -3.08
CA ASP A 262 -11.81 19.88 -2.16
C ASP A 262 -10.31 20.18 -2.24
N GLU A 263 -9.94 20.99 -3.24
CA GLU A 263 -8.60 21.53 -3.40
C GLU A 263 -8.33 22.58 -2.31
N SER A 264 -7.66 22.13 -1.25
CA SER A 264 -6.76 22.98 -0.48
C SER A 264 -5.65 22.11 0.12
N LEU A 265 -4.53 22.02 -0.60
CA LEU A 265 -3.25 21.61 -0.02
C LEU A 265 -2.65 22.83 0.71
N PRO A 266 -2.62 22.89 2.05
CA PRO A 266 -1.82 23.90 2.73
C PRO A 266 -0.33 23.53 2.57
N GLY A 267 0.51 24.55 2.40
CA GLY A 267 1.96 24.38 2.28
C GLY A 267 2.53 23.55 3.42
N VAL A 268 3.30 22.53 3.06
CA VAL A 268 3.96 21.61 3.98
C VAL A 268 5.09 22.36 4.69
N ASN A 269 4.96 22.48 6.01
CA ASN A 269 5.99 23.02 6.90
C ASN A 269 7.09 21.94 7.09
N PRO A 270 8.38 22.24 6.85
CA PRO A 270 9.45 21.22 6.82
C PRO A 270 9.85 20.61 8.18
N GLU A 271 9.17 20.94 9.28
CA GLU A 271 9.53 20.50 10.64
C GLU A 271 8.44 19.63 11.34
N GLY A 272 7.48 19.08 10.59
CA GLY A 272 6.49 18.12 11.11
C GLY A 272 6.82 16.66 10.77
N PRO A 273 6.17 15.66 11.42
CA PRO A 273 6.35 14.25 11.07
C PRO A 273 6.10 14.02 9.57
N HIS A 274 7.04 13.34 8.92
CA HIS A 274 7.06 13.16 7.47
C HIS A 274 5.96 12.18 7.04
N LEU A 275 5.21 12.49 5.98
CA LEU A 275 4.09 11.70 5.43
C LEU A 275 4.40 10.21 5.14
N ALA A 276 5.65 9.77 5.20
CA ALA A 276 6.04 8.35 5.14
C ALA A 276 5.43 7.53 6.30
N GLU A 277 5.25 8.14 7.47
CA GLU A 277 4.53 7.55 8.61
C GLU A 277 3.03 7.34 8.33
N LEU A 278 2.49 8.06 7.33
CA LEU A 278 1.06 8.10 7.01
C LEU A 278 0.68 7.25 5.77
N CYS A 279 1.66 6.89 4.94
CA CYS A 279 1.45 6.11 3.71
C CYS A 279 1.69 4.59 3.87
N THR A 280 2.15 4.13 5.03
CA THR A 280 1.91 2.74 5.45
C THR A 280 0.42 2.67 5.81
N PRO A 281 -0.42 1.90 5.11
CA PRO A 281 -1.87 1.95 5.30
C PRO A 281 -2.18 1.45 6.71
N CYS A 282 -2.36 2.43 7.59
CA CYS A 282 -2.59 2.30 9.01
C CYS A 282 -1.43 1.69 9.78
N GLY A 283 -0.71 2.58 10.48
CA GLY A 283 0.11 2.18 11.60
C GLY A 283 0.36 3.26 12.65
N ALA A 284 0.54 4.51 12.26
CA ALA A 284 0.84 5.57 13.22
C ALA A 284 -0.45 6.21 13.78
N GLU A 285 -0.96 5.76 14.93
CA GLU A 285 -1.87 6.59 15.73
C GLU A 285 -1.08 7.76 16.35
N LEU A 286 -1.10 8.94 15.71
CA LEU A 286 -0.61 10.17 16.34
C LEU A 286 -1.65 10.68 17.35
N GLN A 287 -1.52 10.30 18.63
CA GLN A 287 -2.29 10.95 19.69
C GLN A 287 -1.74 12.37 19.97
N PRO A 288 -2.61 13.40 20.12
CA PRO A 288 -2.17 14.75 20.44
C PRO A 288 -1.62 14.81 21.87
N ARG A 289 -0.33 15.12 22.02
CA ARG A 289 0.31 15.40 23.31
C ARG A 289 -0.49 16.49 24.04
N ARG A 290 -1.11 16.15 25.17
CA ARG A 290 -1.66 17.13 26.11
C ARG A 290 -0.51 17.96 26.67
N CYS A 291 -0.36 19.20 26.25
CA CYS A 291 0.49 20.18 26.93
C CYS A 291 -0.02 20.37 28.36
N ARG A 292 0.70 19.82 29.34
CA ARG A 292 0.56 20.15 30.75
C ARG A 292 1.24 21.49 30.97
N VAL A 293 0.47 22.55 31.22
CA VAL A 293 1.00 23.84 31.67
C VAL A 293 1.38 23.68 33.15
N GLU A 294 2.66 23.48 33.43
CA GLU A 294 3.22 23.70 34.76
C GLU A 294 3.58 25.17 34.89
N ASN A 295 2.73 25.92 35.61
CA ASN A 295 3.06 27.26 36.08
C ASN A 295 4.00 27.16 37.28
N SER A 296 5.29 27.42 37.06
CA SER A 296 6.23 27.74 38.14
C SER A 296 6.10 29.23 38.50
N ARG A 297 5.78 29.50 39.77
CA ARG A 297 6.12 30.76 40.44
C ARG A 297 7.49 30.63 41.08
#